data_AF-A0A346QQK3-F1
#
_entry.id   AF-A0A346QQK3-F1
#
_cell.length_a   1.000
_cell.length_b   1.000
_cell.length_c   1.000
_cell.angle_alpha   90.00
_cell.angle_beta   90.00
_cell.angle_gamma   90.00
#
_symmetry.space_group_name_H-M   'P 1'
#
loop_
_entity.id
_entity.type
_entity.pdbx_description
1 polymer ?
#
loop_
_entity_poly.entity_id
_entity_poly.type
_entity_poly.pdbx_seq_one_letter_code
_entity_poly.pdbx_strand_id
1 'polypeptide(L)'
;YHGWVFKNNGDWIGAPDKSKAYRNLDPKEWGLLKAPHVDSFLGMIFASLDPDAPSLMEYLGGAAWFMRGLMDLNPEGMSPMGPPDRYKVRGDWKTGAENFGGDGYHVGVAHGSVQTIELAQGFDVLNNFSTHYVIPGGHSFLGHDFDAMFGPDGHVWYYPPDIQQHFDLDRLDPLLQEVVKKNPPIVGTIFPNISFLRFFGPP
;
A
#
# COMPACT_ATOMS: atom_id res chain seq x y z
N TYR A 1 -6.41 12.62 -31.08
CA TYR A 1 -6.91 12.36 -32.45
C TYR A 1 -6.62 13.54 -33.37
N HIS A 2 -7.25 14.71 -33.16
CA HIS A 2 -7.06 15.90 -34.02
C HIS A 2 -5.86 16.79 -33.64
N GLY A 3 -4.82 16.24 -33.02
CA GLY A 3 -3.59 16.98 -32.71
C GLY A 3 -3.70 18.10 -31.65
N TRP A 4 -4.75 18.12 -30.82
CA TRP A 4 -4.78 19.02 -29.65
C TRP A 4 -3.59 18.71 -28.73
N VAL A 5 -2.91 19.76 -28.28
CA VAL A 5 -1.68 19.68 -27.51
C VAL A 5 -1.92 20.24 -26.12
N PHE A 6 -1.45 19.49 -25.12
CA PHE A 6 -1.56 19.82 -23.71
C PHE A 6 -0.17 19.79 -23.09
N LYS A 7 0.07 20.66 -22.11
CA LYS A 7 1.22 20.54 -21.23
C LYS A 7 1.04 19.34 -20.30
N ASN A 8 2.12 18.90 -19.66
CA ASN A 8 2.11 17.86 -18.63
C ASN A 8 1.28 18.24 -17.38
N ASN A 9 1.01 19.52 -17.15
CA ASN A 9 0.11 20.01 -16.11
C ASN A 9 -1.38 20.00 -16.53
N GLY A 10 -1.68 19.52 -17.74
CA GLY A 10 -3.03 19.42 -18.30
C GLY A 10 -3.52 20.68 -19.04
N ASP A 11 -2.78 21.79 -19.00
CA ASP A 11 -3.22 23.02 -19.66
C ASP A 11 -3.23 22.85 -21.19
N TRP A 12 -4.31 23.27 -21.84
CA TRP A 12 -4.38 23.28 -23.28
C TRP A 12 -3.52 24.41 -23.86
N ILE A 13 -2.66 24.07 -24.82
CA ILE A 13 -1.75 25.05 -25.44
C ILE A 13 -1.97 25.24 -26.93
N GLY A 14 -2.72 24.35 -27.58
CA GLY A 14 -3.05 24.55 -28.98
C GLY A 14 -3.72 23.38 -29.67
N ALA A 15 -4.11 23.65 -30.91
CA ALA A 15 -4.65 22.69 -31.85
C ALA A 15 -4.23 23.11 -33.27
N PRO A 16 -4.19 22.17 -34.23
CA PRO A 16 -4.09 22.50 -35.64
C PRO A 16 -5.15 23.53 -36.06
N ASP A 17 -4.78 24.44 -36.96
CA ASP A 17 -5.65 25.50 -37.48
C ASP A 17 -6.37 26.34 -36.41
N LYS A 18 -5.80 26.52 -35.20
CA LYS A 18 -6.37 27.31 -34.09
C LYS A 18 -6.98 28.64 -34.53
N SER A 19 -6.23 29.43 -35.31
CA SER A 19 -6.68 30.75 -35.78
C SER A 19 -7.81 30.70 -36.81
N LYS A 20 -8.07 29.57 -37.45
CA LYS A 20 -9.13 29.40 -38.45
C LYS A 20 -10.38 28.75 -37.85
N ALA A 21 -10.21 27.68 -37.07
CA ALA A 21 -11.30 26.86 -36.56
C ALA A 21 -11.74 27.21 -35.12
N TYR A 22 -10.87 27.84 -34.32
CA TYR A 22 -11.07 28.04 -32.87
C TYR A 22 -10.82 29.49 -32.43
N ARG A 23 -11.29 30.45 -33.23
CA ARG A 23 -10.98 31.89 -33.08
C ARG A 23 -11.29 32.49 -31.70
N ASN A 24 -12.32 31.98 -31.03
CA ASN A 24 -12.81 32.52 -29.76
C ASN A 24 -12.69 31.51 -28.60
N LEU A 25 -11.87 30.46 -28.75
CA LEU A 25 -11.69 29.47 -27.70
C LEU A 25 -10.80 30.05 -26.60
N ASP A 26 -11.28 30.05 -25.36
CA ASP A 26 -10.47 30.39 -24.19
C ASP A 26 -9.63 29.17 -23.77
N PRO A 27 -8.29 29.20 -23.87
CA PRO A 27 -7.43 28.10 -23.43
C PRO A 27 -7.72 27.59 -22.00
N LYS A 28 -8.19 28.46 -21.11
CA LYS A 28 -8.40 28.13 -19.69
C LYS A 28 -9.59 27.19 -19.46
N GLU A 29 -10.57 27.20 -20.34
CA GLU A 29 -11.78 26.37 -20.22
C GLU A 29 -11.61 24.96 -20.80
N TRP A 30 -10.51 24.71 -21.52
CA TRP A 30 -10.33 23.50 -22.33
C TRP A 30 -9.12 22.65 -21.92
N GLY A 31 -8.63 22.80 -20.69
CA GLY A 31 -7.62 21.91 -20.12
C GLY A 31 -8.13 20.49 -19.88
N LEU A 32 -7.21 19.55 -19.65
CA LEU A 32 -7.56 18.20 -19.21
C LEU A 32 -8.27 18.26 -17.85
N LEU A 33 -9.24 17.38 -17.64
CA LEU A 33 -9.88 17.19 -16.34
C LEU A 33 -8.83 16.76 -15.32
N LYS A 34 -8.85 17.40 -14.15
CA LYS A 34 -7.96 17.10 -13.03
C LYS A 34 -8.77 16.41 -11.95
N ALA A 35 -8.16 15.44 -11.26
CA ALA A 35 -8.71 14.95 -10.01
C ALA A 35 -8.78 16.13 -9.02
N PRO A 36 -9.92 16.38 -8.36
CA PRO A 36 -10.04 17.48 -7.39
C PRO A 36 -9.00 17.42 -6.27
N HIS A 37 -8.68 16.22 -5.82
CA HIS A 37 -7.68 15.98 -4.78
C HIS A 37 -6.61 15.02 -5.28
N VAL A 38 -5.36 15.43 -5.15
CA VAL A 38 -4.17 14.60 -5.34
C VAL A 38 -3.23 14.90 -4.19
N ASP A 39 -2.83 13.86 -3.47
CA ASP A 39 -1.93 13.97 -2.33
C ASP A 39 -1.02 12.73 -2.26
N SER A 40 0.01 12.78 -1.43
CA SER A 40 0.98 11.70 -1.30
C SER A 40 1.31 11.38 0.14
N PHE A 41 1.48 10.09 0.43
CA PHE A 41 1.92 9.61 1.74
C PHE A 41 2.96 8.52 1.56
N LEU A 42 4.14 8.67 2.17
CA LEU A 42 5.28 7.74 2.08
C LEU A 42 5.65 7.36 0.63
N GLY A 43 5.63 8.37 -0.26
CA GLY A 43 5.94 8.20 -1.69
C GLY A 43 4.82 7.61 -2.54
N MET A 44 3.71 7.15 -1.94
CA MET A 44 2.53 6.71 -2.68
C MET A 44 1.63 7.90 -3.01
N ILE A 45 1.17 7.97 -4.25
CA ILE A 45 0.30 9.04 -4.76
C ILE A 45 -1.14 8.54 -4.80
N PHE A 46 -2.04 9.29 -4.16
CA PHE A 46 -3.48 9.02 -4.13
C PHE A 46 -4.22 10.14 -4.85
N ALA A 47 -5.35 9.78 -5.45
CA ALA A 47 -6.26 10.74 -6.07
C ALA A 47 -7.71 10.40 -5.73
N SER A 48 -8.49 11.42 -5.40
CA SER A 48 -9.95 11.31 -5.30
C SER A 48 -10.60 12.10 -6.43
N LEU A 49 -11.64 11.51 -7.02
CA LEU A 49 -12.49 12.19 -8.01
C LEU A 49 -13.66 12.93 -7.36
N ASP A 50 -13.90 12.70 -6.07
CA ASP A 50 -14.93 13.37 -5.29
C ASP A 50 -14.36 14.68 -4.71
N PRO A 51 -14.88 15.85 -5.09
CA PRO A 51 -14.41 17.14 -4.58
C PRO A 51 -14.71 17.35 -3.09
N ASP A 52 -15.68 16.64 -2.53
CA ASP A 52 -16.08 16.73 -1.13
C ASP A 52 -15.39 15.65 -0.26
N ALA A 53 -14.45 14.89 -0.84
CA ALA A 53 -13.68 13.89 -0.10
C ALA A 53 -12.86 14.52 1.04
N PRO A 54 -12.67 13.79 2.15
CA PRO A 54 -11.76 14.21 3.21
C PRO A 54 -10.32 14.27 2.69
N SER A 55 -9.43 14.94 3.44
CA SER A 55 -8.00 14.92 3.13
C SER A 55 -7.44 13.49 3.20
N LEU A 56 -6.30 13.24 2.52
CA LEU A 56 -5.69 11.90 2.53
C LEU A 56 -5.38 11.43 3.96
N MET A 57 -4.91 12.31 4.84
CA MET A 57 -4.60 11.95 6.22
C MET A 57 -5.85 11.63 7.05
N GLU A 58 -6.97 12.32 6.83
CA GLU A 58 -8.25 12.00 7.48
C GLU A 58 -8.80 10.66 6.97
N TYR A 59 -8.67 10.41 5.66
CA TYR A 59 -9.06 9.15 5.04
C TYR A 59 -8.29 7.96 5.60
N LEU A 60 -6.94 8.04 5.59
CA LEU A 60 -6.08 6.99 6.11
C LEU A 60 -6.29 6.80 7.62
N GLY A 61 -6.51 7.89 8.37
CA GLY A 61 -6.71 7.84 9.81
C GLY A 61 -5.64 7.02 10.51
N GLY A 62 -6.05 6.04 11.33
CA GLY A 62 -5.13 5.14 12.02
C GLY A 62 -4.27 4.25 11.10
N ALA A 63 -4.68 4.05 9.84
CA ALA A 63 -3.93 3.25 8.89
C ALA A 63 -2.59 3.89 8.53
N ALA A 64 -2.52 5.23 8.50
CA ALA A 64 -1.28 5.96 8.25
C ALA A 64 -0.19 5.60 9.27
N TRP A 65 -0.57 5.37 10.52
CA TRP A 65 0.35 4.98 11.59
C TRP A 65 1.00 3.62 11.32
N PHE A 66 0.20 2.61 10.99
CA PHE A 66 0.71 1.28 10.63
C PHE A 66 1.52 1.28 9.34
N MET A 67 1.13 2.09 8.34
CA MET A 67 1.87 2.25 7.09
C MET A 67 3.30 2.78 7.32
N ARG A 68 3.52 3.63 8.33
CA ARG A 68 4.89 4.05 8.70
C ARG A 68 5.73 2.87 9.20
N GLY A 69 5.14 1.96 9.97
CA GLY A 69 5.83 0.73 10.41
C GLY A 69 6.18 -0.24 9.26
N LEU A 70 5.53 -0.07 8.11
CA LEU A 70 5.82 -0.82 6.89
C LEU A 70 6.86 -0.12 6.02
N MET A 71 6.70 1.17 5.78
CA MET A 71 7.37 1.86 4.67
C MET A 71 8.36 2.93 5.11
N ASP A 72 8.36 3.33 6.38
CA ASP A 72 9.16 4.46 6.89
C ASP A 72 10.33 4.01 7.78
N LEU A 73 10.73 2.74 7.68
CA LEU A 73 11.85 2.19 8.46
C LEU A 73 13.20 2.75 8.02
N ASN A 74 13.42 2.87 6.70
CA ASN A 74 14.64 3.43 6.12
C ASN A 74 14.38 4.91 5.76
N PRO A 75 15.22 5.87 6.19
CA PRO A 75 15.06 7.29 5.88
C PRO A 75 15.16 7.62 4.37
N GLU A 76 15.75 6.74 3.56
CA GLU A 76 15.77 6.87 2.10
C GLU A 76 14.41 6.50 1.45
N GLY A 77 13.49 5.92 2.22
CA GLY A 77 12.16 5.52 1.77
C GLY A 77 12.15 4.21 0.98
N MET A 78 11.09 4.01 0.18
CA MET A 78 10.90 2.83 -0.65
C MET A 78 10.61 3.22 -2.09
N SER A 79 11.05 2.39 -3.03
CA SER A 79 10.75 2.52 -4.45
C SER A 79 10.26 1.19 -5.04
N PRO A 80 9.37 1.20 -6.04
CA PRO A 80 9.00 -0.01 -6.75
C PRO A 80 10.21 -0.58 -7.52
N MET A 81 10.38 -1.90 -7.49
CA MET A 81 11.49 -2.60 -8.15
C MET A 81 11.34 -2.77 -9.67
N GLY A 82 10.35 -2.13 -10.27
CA GLY A 82 10.06 -2.24 -11.70
C GLY A 82 8.60 -1.92 -12.05
N PRO A 83 8.19 -2.13 -13.30
CA PRO A 83 6.79 -2.05 -13.68
C PRO A 83 5.96 -3.15 -13.00
N PRO A 84 4.68 -2.91 -12.70
CA PRO A 84 3.82 -3.92 -12.09
C PRO A 84 3.40 -5.00 -13.10
N ASP A 85 3.22 -6.22 -12.61
CA ASP A 85 2.56 -7.29 -13.36
C ASP A 85 1.07 -6.98 -13.55
N ARG A 86 0.54 -7.24 -14.75
CA ARG A 86 -0.85 -6.92 -15.12
C ARG A 86 -1.52 -8.12 -15.77
N TYR A 87 -2.54 -8.65 -15.10
CA TYR A 87 -3.37 -9.75 -15.60
C TYR A 87 -4.84 -9.53 -15.24
N LYS A 88 -5.74 -10.31 -15.85
CA LYS A 88 -7.19 -10.24 -15.59
C LYS A 88 -7.61 -11.44 -14.75
N VAL A 89 -8.34 -11.17 -13.69
CA VAL A 89 -8.97 -12.18 -12.83
C VAL A 89 -10.48 -12.13 -13.04
N ARG A 90 -11.14 -13.29 -13.10
CA ARG A 90 -12.60 -13.40 -13.13
C ARG A 90 -13.15 -13.38 -11.70
N GLY A 91 -13.12 -12.21 -11.07
CA GLY A 91 -13.58 -12.01 -9.71
C GLY A 91 -13.95 -10.55 -9.46
N ASP A 92 -14.72 -10.31 -8.40
CA ASP A 92 -14.95 -8.97 -7.91
C ASP A 92 -13.70 -8.46 -7.19
N TRP A 93 -13.36 -7.18 -7.35
CA TRP A 93 -12.17 -6.58 -6.73
C TRP A 93 -12.21 -6.67 -5.20
N LYS A 94 -13.42 -6.71 -4.60
CA LYS A 94 -13.60 -6.84 -3.14
C LYS A 94 -13.07 -8.15 -2.59
N THR A 95 -13.07 -9.24 -3.38
CA THR A 95 -12.59 -10.55 -2.91
C THR A 95 -11.09 -10.51 -2.58
N GLY A 96 -10.28 -9.82 -3.39
CA GLY A 96 -8.86 -9.61 -3.08
C GLY A 96 -8.68 -8.71 -1.86
N ALA A 97 -9.44 -7.62 -1.79
CA ALA A 97 -9.39 -6.68 -0.68
C ALA A 97 -9.76 -7.33 0.67
N GLU A 98 -10.80 -8.15 0.72
CA GLU A 98 -11.24 -8.91 1.90
C GLU A 98 -10.22 -9.95 2.31
N ASN A 99 -9.70 -10.74 1.36
CA ASN A 99 -8.70 -11.76 1.63
C ASN A 99 -7.45 -11.16 2.30
N PHE A 100 -6.89 -10.10 1.72
CA PHE A 100 -5.75 -9.39 2.32
C PHE A 100 -6.12 -8.58 3.57
N GLY A 101 -7.38 -8.14 3.69
CA GLY A 101 -7.84 -7.34 4.81
C GLY A 101 -7.91 -8.12 6.12
N GLY A 102 -7.98 -9.45 6.09
CA GLY A 102 -8.05 -10.22 7.34
C GLY A 102 -8.28 -11.71 7.23
N ASP A 103 -8.22 -12.32 6.04
CA ASP A 103 -8.48 -13.76 5.93
C ASP A 103 -7.23 -14.58 6.26
N GLY A 104 -6.90 -14.70 7.55
CA GLY A 104 -5.88 -15.65 8.01
C GLY A 104 -6.34 -17.12 7.93
N TYR A 105 -7.65 -17.36 7.87
CA TYR A 105 -8.24 -18.69 7.96
C TYR A 105 -7.97 -19.55 6.71
N HIS A 106 -7.95 -18.93 5.52
CA HIS A 106 -7.68 -19.67 4.29
C HIS A 106 -6.25 -20.21 4.20
N VAL A 107 -5.30 -19.66 4.97
CA VAL A 107 -3.86 -19.83 4.74
C VAL A 107 -3.44 -21.30 4.76
N GLY A 108 -3.85 -22.05 5.79
CA GLY A 108 -3.50 -23.48 5.92
C GLY A 108 -4.11 -24.39 4.85
N VAL A 109 -5.27 -24.03 4.29
CA VAL A 109 -6.00 -24.85 3.31
C VAL A 109 -5.62 -24.47 1.88
N ALA A 110 -5.75 -23.20 1.53
CA ALA A 110 -5.52 -22.70 0.17
C ALA A 110 -4.05 -22.80 -0.24
N HIS A 111 -3.12 -22.67 0.70
CA HIS A 111 -1.68 -22.84 0.46
C HIS A 111 -1.18 -24.26 0.78
N GLY A 112 -2.06 -25.24 1.00
CA GLY A 112 -1.66 -26.61 1.35
C GLY A 112 -0.72 -27.25 0.34
N SER A 113 -0.85 -26.95 -0.95
CA SER A 113 0.06 -27.45 -1.99
C SER A 113 1.50 -26.96 -1.84
N VAL A 114 1.70 -25.73 -1.35
CA VAL A 114 3.03 -25.16 -1.06
C VAL A 114 3.70 -25.92 0.09
N GLN A 115 2.91 -26.37 1.06
CA GLN A 115 3.38 -27.22 2.16
C GLN A 115 3.73 -28.63 1.65
N THR A 116 2.92 -29.20 0.76
CA THR A 116 3.19 -30.55 0.20
C THR A 116 4.52 -30.62 -0.55
N ILE A 117 4.95 -29.53 -1.19
CA ILE A 117 6.24 -29.48 -1.90
C ILE A 117 7.38 -28.91 -1.05
N GLU A 118 7.16 -28.73 0.26
CA GLU A 118 8.16 -28.26 1.22
C GLU A 118 8.76 -26.87 0.91
N LEU A 119 8.07 -26.05 0.10
CA LEU A 119 8.53 -24.70 -0.24
C LEU A 119 8.35 -23.72 0.94
N ALA A 120 7.30 -23.92 1.75
CA ALA A 120 7.06 -23.22 3.01
C ALA A 120 6.23 -24.12 3.94
N GLN A 121 6.38 -23.99 5.26
CA GLN A 121 5.73 -24.83 6.28
C GLN A 121 5.13 -23.99 7.40
N GLY A 122 4.27 -24.60 8.23
CA GLY A 122 3.71 -23.98 9.43
C GLY A 122 2.52 -23.05 9.17
N PHE A 123 1.91 -23.12 7.99
CA PHE A 123 0.72 -22.33 7.64
C PHE A 123 -0.53 -22.74 8.40
N ASP A 124 -0.57 -23.97 8.91
CA ASP A 124 -1.64 -24.52 9.74
C ASP A 124 -1.72 -23.89 11.14
N VAL A 125 -0.59 -23.42 11.66
CA VAL A 125 -0.51 -22.78 12.99
C VAL A 125 -0.38 -21.26 12.94
N LEU A 126 -0.14 -20.66 11.77
CA LEU A 126 0.12 -19.23 11.62
C LEU A 126 -0.99 -18.36 12.24
N ASN A 127 -2.25 -18.77 12.06
CA ASN A 127 -3.41 -18.06 12.58
C ASN A 127 -3.46 -18.01 14.12
N ASN A 128 -2.75 -18.89 14.82
CA ASN A 128 -2.65 -18.86 16.29
C ASN A 128 -1.84 -17.67 16.80
N PHE A 129 -1.04 -17.04 15.93
CA PHE A 129 -0.20 -15.89 16.25
C PHE A 129 -0.79 -14.59 15.69
N SER A 130 -1.94 -14.64 15.00
CA SER A 130 -2.47 -13.48 14.28
C SER A 130 -3.21 -12.50 15.18
N THR A 131 -2.97 -11.22 14.97
CA THR A 131 -3.72 -10.10 15.56
C THR A 131 -4.41 -9.31 14.46
N HIS A 132 -5.72 -9.13 14.57
CA HIS A 132 -6.47 -8.28 13.64
C HIS A 132 -6.47 -6.82 14.10
N TYR A 133 -6.04 -5.94 13.20
CA TYR A 133 -6.18 -4.50 13.35
C TYR A 133 -7.31 -4.02 12.44
N VAL A 134 -8.41 -3.56 13.03
CA VAL A 134 -9.56 -3.02 12.29
C VAL A 134 -9.60 -1.52 12.48
N ILE A 135 -9.59 -0.78 11.37
CA ILE A 135 -9.46 0.67 11.37
C ILE A 135 -10.69 1.25 10.64
N PRO A 136 -11.26 2.39 11.09
CA PRO A 136 -12.34 3.06 10.38
C PRO A 136 -12.00 3.32 8.91
N GLY A 137 -13.03 3.41 8.06
CA GLY A 137 -12.85 3.59 6.62
C GLY A 137 -12.63 2.28 5.84
N GLY A 138 -12.73 1.12 6.51
CA GLY A 138 -12.60 -0.20 5.89
C GLY A 138 -11.16 -0.69 5.76
N HIS A 139 -10.20 0.02 6.36
CA HIS A 139 -8.82 -0.43 6.41
C HIS A 139 -8.64 -1.53 7.46
N SER A 140 -7.89 -2.57 7.11
CA SER A 140 -7.63 -3.65 8.05
C SER A 140 -6.36 -4.41 7.74
N PHE A 141 -5.70 -4.88 8.79
CA PHE A 141 -4.41 -5.56 8.73
C PHE A 141 -4.40 -6.80 9.65
N LEU A 142 -3.54 -7.75 9.34
CA LEU A 142 -3.13 -8.82 10.24
C LEU A 142 -1.68 -8.62 10.64
N GLY A 143 -1.41 -8.57 11.94
CA GLY A 143 -0.07 -8.76 12.48
C GLY A 143 0.16 -10.20 12.96
N HIS A 144 1.42 -10.56 13.18
CA HIS A 144 1.80 -11.82 13.81
C HIS A 144 2.68 -11.59 15.03
N ASP A 145 2.40 -12.29 16.12
CA ASP A 145 3.23 -12.29 17.33
C ASP A 145 4.59 -12.96 17.05
N PHE A 146 5.57 -12.12 16.77
CA PHE A 146 6.92 -12.52 16.42
C PHE A 146 7.69 -13.11 17.60
N ASP A 147 7.45 -12.62 18.81
CA ASP A 147 8.07 -13.18 20.02
C ASP A 147 7.60 -14.62 20.24
N ALA A 148 6.31 -14.89 20.03
CA ALA A 148 5.75 -16.24 20.12
C ALA A 148 6.22 -17.16 18.99
N MET A 149 6.45 -16.63 17.78
CA MET A 149 6.86 -17.41 16.61
C MET A 149 8.36 -17.73 16.59
N PHE A 150 9.21 -16.78 16.97
CA PHE A 150 10.67 -16.86 16.76
C PHE A 150 11.49 -16.55 18.01
N GLY A 151 10.85 -16.18 19.12
CA GLY A 151 11.52 -15.81 20.36
C GLY A 151 11.73 -14.29 20.51
N PRO A 152 12.04 -13.82 21.72
CA PRO A 152 11.99 -12.41 22.11
C PRO A 152 13.19 -11.58 21.64
N ASP A 153 14.03 -12.12 20.77
CA ASP A 153 15.29 -11.47 20.34
C ASP A 153 15.03 -10.23 19.44
N GLY A 154 13.77 -9.94 19.12
CA GLY A 154 13.28 -8.56 18.91
C GLY A 154 13.83 -7.84 17.68
N HIS A 155 14.18 -8.57 16.62
CA HIS A 155 14.64 -7.97 15.37
C HIS A 155 13.51 -7.29 14.60
N VAL A 156 13.78 -6.10 14.06
CA VAL A 156 12.84 -5.40 13.17
C VAL A 156 12.62 -6.27 11.94
N TRP A 157 11.43 -6.86 11.81
CA TRP A 157 11.07 -7.72 10.69
C TRP A 157 12.02 -8.92 10.43
N TYR A 158 12.85 -9.29 11.40
CA TYR A 158 13.93 -10.30 11.27
C TYR A 158 14.90 -10.07 10.10
N TYR A 159 15.12 -8.82 9.68
CA TYR A 159 16.20 -8.53 8.73
C TYR A 159 17.58 -8.83 9.33
N PRO A 160 18.59 -9.18 8.53
CA PRO A 160 19.95 -9.33 9.04
C PRO A 160 20.55 -7.97 9.47
N PRO A 161 21.59 -7.95 10.34
CA PRO A 161 22.14 -6.71 10.90
C PRO A 161 22.63 -5.69 9.86
N ASP A 162 23.14 -6.17 8.73
CA ASP A 162 23.61 -5.33 7.61
C ASP A 162 22.48 -4.61 6.88
N ILE A 163 21.24 -5.09 6.99
CA ILE A 163 20.05 -4.38 6.52
C ILE A 163 19.50 -3.47 7.62
N GLN A 164 19.46 -3.95 8.87
CA GLN A 164 18.93 -3.17 9.99
C GLN A 164 19.72 -1.88 10.26
N GLN A 165 21.03 -1.84 9.95
CA GLN A 165 21.85 -0.62 10.10
C GLN A 165 21.34 0.55 9.24
N HIS A 166 20.52 0.29 8.22
CA HIS A 166 19.91 1.31 7.37
C HIS A 166 18.56 1.82 7.92
N PHE A 167 18.07 1.27 9.03
CA PHE A 167 16.82 1.71 9.63
C PHE A 167 17.04 2.82 10.66
N ASP A 168 16.10 3.76 10.70
CA ASP A 168 16.03 4.82 11.69
C ASP A 168 14.68 4.76 12.40
N LEU A 169 14.62 3.96 13.47
CA LEU A 169 13.40 3.73 14.23
C LEU A 169 13.03 4.93 15.11
N ASP A 170 13.95 5.84 15.40
CA ASP A 170 13.70 7.02 16.23
C ASP A 170 12.72 8.01 15.55
N ARG A 171 12.52 7.85 14.24
CA ARG A 171 11.49 8.56 13.46
C ARG A 171 10.07 8.03 13.72
N LEU A 172 9.95 6.85 14.31
CA LEU A 172 8.69 6.23 14.70
C LEU A 172 8.43 6.51 16.19
N ASP A 173 7.17 6.65 16.58
CA ASP A 173 6.85 6.75 18.00
C ASP A 173 7.15 5.43 18.74
N PRO A 174 7.36 5.46 20.06
CA PRO A 174 7.80 4.29 20.82
C PRO A 174 6.85 3.08 20.71
N LEU A 175 5.54 3.32 20.58
CA LEU A 175 4.59 2.21 20.44
C LEU A 175 4.75 1.55 19.07
N LEU A 176 4.93 2.34 18.00
CA LEU A 176 5.15 1.79 16.68
C LEU A 176 6.47 1.03 16.60
N GLN A 177 7.51 1.49 17.29
CA GLN A 177 8.79 0.77 17.40
C GLN A 177 8.61 -0.62 18.03
N GLU A 178 7.78 -0.74 19.07
CA GLU A 178 7.46 -2.04 19.66
C GLU A 178 6.61 -2.90 18.72
N VAL A 179 5.61 -2.30 18.07
CA VAL A 179 4.76 -3.00 17.10
C VAL A 179 5.59 -3.58 15.96
N VAL A 180 6.52 -2.83 15.36
CA VAL A 180 7.32 -3.35 14.22
C VAL A 180 8.29 -4.46 14.61
N LYS A 181 8.64 -4.58 15.90
CA LYS A 181 9.50 -5.65 16.41
C LYS A 181 8.71 -6.90 16.80
N LYS A 182 7.54 -6.72 17.42
CA LYS A 182 6.80 -7.80 18.08
C LYS A 182 5.53 -8.24 17.37
N ASN A 183 4.80 -7.31 16.76
CA ASN A 183 3.54 -7.63 16.11
C ASN A 183 3.28 -6.76 14.87
N PRO A 184 4.20 -6.73 13.89
CA PRO A 184 4.06 -5.84 12.74
C PRO A 184 2.88 -6.25 11.86
N PRO A 185 2.20 -5.32 11.16
CA PRO A 185 1.16 -5.64 10.18
C PRO A 185 1.77 -6.34 8.96
N ILE A 186 1.60 -7.66 8.83
CA ILE A 186 2.19 -8.51 7.79
C ILE A 186 1.40 -8.44 6.48
N VAL A 187 0.07 -8.48 6.58
CA VAL A 187 -0.83 -8.48 5.42
C VAL A 187 -1.96 -7.51 5.70
N GLY A 188 -2.47 -6.87 4.66
CA GLY A 188 -3.45 -5.84 4.88
C GLY A 188 -4.00 -5.19 3.65
N THR A 189 -5.06 -4.43 3.85
CA THR A 189 -5.71 -3.63 2.83
C THR A 189 -5.95 -2.21 3.32
N ILE A 190 -5.32 -1.23 2.67
CA ILE A 190 -5.83 0.14 2.62
C ILE A 190 -6.95 0.14 1.58
N PHE A 191 -8.14 -0.18 2.08
CA PHE A 191 -9.33 -0.27 1.25
C PHE A 191 -9.52 0.99 0.42
N PRO A 192 -10.03 0.91 -0.83
CA PRO A 192 -10.26 -0.31 -1.59
C PRO A 192 -9.06 -0.78 -2.43
N ASN A 193 -8.00 0.03 -2.56
CA ASN A 193 -7.12 -0.03 -3.73
C ASN A 193 -5.71 -0.54 -3.46
N ILE A 194 -5.29 -0.69 -2.21
CA ILE A 194 -3.93 -1.13 -1.88
C ILE A 194 -4.02 -2.28 -0.92
N SER A 195 -3.65 -3.45 -1.41
CA SER A 195 -3.38 -4.61 -0.57
C SER A 195 -1.87 -4.86 -0.56
N PHE A 196 -1.34 -5.22 0.60
CA PHE A 196 0.08 -5.50 0.78
C PHE A 196 0.26 -6.81 1.55
N LEU A 197 1.40 -7.43 1.27
CA LEU A 197 1.91 -8.58 2.01
C LEU A 197 3.41 -8.36 2.16
N ARG A 198 3.86 -8.29 3.41
CA ARG A 198 5.27 -8.21 3.78
C ARG A 198 5.57 -9.41 4.66
N PHE A 199 6.35 -10.34 4.14
CA PHE A 199 6.91 -11.39 4.98
C PHE A 199 8.17 -10.89 5.69
N PHE A 200 8.53 -11.57 6.79
CA PHE A 200 9.85 -11.42 7.41
C PHE A 200 10.95 -11.67 6.38
N GLY A 201 12.10 -11.03 6.57
CA GLY A 201 13.24 -11.20 5.66
C GLY A 201 13.65 -12.68 5.58
N PRO A 202 14.15 -13.16 4.43
CA PRO A 202 14.82 -14.47 4.42
C PRO A 202 16.00 -14.42 5.41
N PRO A 203 16.29 -15.52 6.11
CA PRO A 203 17.50 -15.64 6.91
C PRO A 203 18.77 -15.48 6.06
#